data_AF-A0A3B9RNW9-F1
#
_entry.id   AF-A0A3B9RNW9-F1
#
_cell.length_a   1.000
_cell.length_b   1.000
_cell.length_c   1.000
_cell.angle_alpha   90.00
_cell.angle_beta   90.00
_cell.angle_gamma   90.00
#
_symmetry.space_group_name_H-M   'P 1'
#
loop_
_entity.id
_entity.type
_entity.pdbx_description
1 polymer ?
#
loop_
_entity_poly.entity_id
_entity_poly.type
_entity_poly.pdbx_seq_one_letter_code
_entity_poly.pdbx_strand_id
1 'polypeptide(L)'
;MIIAKNLQELELVSSLPQNWDGYGALAIDSTLYQKATELIKRLPIKVYSIPTSSGSIQIEIHRKNSSLEIEVLPETFSILFEKNDMYQELETSDYPTISTKVELYPNPSSINLESMHS
;
A
#
# COMPACT_ATOMS: atom_id res chain seq x y z
N MET A 1 -17.88 5.40 -7.98
CA MET A 1 -17.29 4.15 -7.45
C MET A 1 -15.79 4.36 -7.29
N ILE A 2 -15.31 4.62 -6.07
CA ILE A 2 -13.88 4.90 -5.81
C ILE A 2 -13.03 3.64 -6.00
N ILE A 3 -13.48 2.51 -5.44
CA ILE A 3 -12.81 1.20 -5.56
C ILE A 3 -12.58 0.82 -7.02
N ALA A 4 -13.59 0.98 -7.89
CA ALA A 4 -13.46 0.66 -9.31
C ALA A 4 -12.36 1.48 -10.03
N LYS A 5 -12.19 2.75 -9.64
CA LYS A 5 -11.11 3.60 -10.20
C LYS A 5 -9.74 3.15 -9.68
N ASN A 6 -9.63 2.87 -8.39
CA ASN A 6 -8.38 2.36 -7.80
C ASN A 6 -7.96 1.02 -8.46
N LEU A 7 -8.92 0.11 -8.70
CA LEU A 7 -8.64 -1.16 -9.38
C LEU A 7 -8.21 -0.98 -10.83
N GLN A 8 -8.77 0.01 -11.54
CA GLN A 8 -8.35 0.35 -12.90
C GLN A 8 -6.91 0.86 -12.93
N GLU A 9 -6.52 1.72 -11.97
CA GLU A 9 -5.14 2.19 -11.83
C GLU A 9 -4.18 1.02 -11.53
N LEU A 10 -4.57 0.12 -10.62
CA LEU A 10 -3.79 -1.08 -10.32
C LEU A 10 -3.59 -1.99 -11.55
N GLU A 11 -4.64 -2.18 -12.35
CA GLU A 11 -4.57 -2.98 -13.58
C GLU A 11 -3.57 -2.40 -14.59
N LEU A 12 -3.59 -1.08 -14.79
CA LEU A 12 -2.64 -0.39 -15.66
C LEU A 12 -1.20 -0.61 -15.19
N VAL A 13 -0.95 -0.43 -13.91
CA VAL A 13 0.39 -0.62 -13.31
C VAL A 13 0.85 -2.07 -13.40
N SER A 14 -0.05 -3.01 -13.12
CA SER A 14 0.27 -4.45 -13.12
C SER A 14 0.48 -5.01 -14.53
N SER A 15 0.04 -4.28 -15.57
CA SER A 15 0.26 -4.63 -16.97
C SER A 15 1.60 -4.18 -17.54
N LEU A 16 2.39 -3.43 -16.76
CA LEU A 16 3.69 -2.93 -17.21
C LEU A 16 4.63 -4.12 -17.54
N PRO A 17 5.30 -4.08 -18.71
CA PRO A 17 6.21 -5.14 -19.11
C PRO A 17 7.47 -5.12 -18.26
N GLN A 18 8.24 -6.20 -18.32
CA GLN A 18 9.61 -6.19 -17.81
C GLN A 18 10.40 -5.03 -18.46
N ASN A 19 11.25 -4.39 -17.67
CA ASN A 19 12.06 -3.23 -18.04
C ASN A 19 11.23 -1.99 -18.45
N TRP A 20 10.04 -1.80 -17.86
CA TRP A 20 9.17 -0.66 -18.15
C TRP A 20 9.82 0.70 -17.85
N ASP A 21 10.81 0.75 -16.95
CA ASP A 21 11.56 1.96 -16.59
C ASP A 21 12.83 2.17 -17.43
N GLY A 22 13.24 1.20 -18.26
CA GLY A 22 14.49 1.22 -19.02
C GLY A 22 15.75 0.89 -18.22
N TYR A 23 15.62 0.56 -16.92
CA TYR A 23 16.73 0.26 -16.00
C TYR A 23 16.67 -1.14 -15.40
N GLY A 24 15.85 -2.02 -15.98
CA GLY A 24 15.74 -3.42 -15.60
C GLY A 24 14.63 -3.72 -14.61
N ALA A 25 13.63 -2.85 -14.45
CA ALA A 25 12.49 -3.13 -13.57
C ALA A 25 11.85 -4.49 -13.84
N LEU A 26 11.48 -5.20 -12.78
CA LEU A 26 10.77 -6.47 -12.90
C LEU A 26 9.29 -6.21 -13.24
N ALA A 27 8.70 -7.17 -13.98
CA ALA A 27 7.25 -7.21 -14.14
C ALA A 27 6.59 -7.61 -12.81
N ILE A 28 5.39 -7.11 -12.56
CA ILE A 28 4.63 -7.42 -11.35
C ILE A 28 4.10 -8.86 -11.43
N ASP A 29 4.33 -9.63 -10.37
CA ASP A 29 3.82 -10.99 -10.28
C ASP A 29 2.29 -11.01 -10.06
N SER A 30 1.62 -11.98 -10.68
CA SER A 30 0.16 -12.12 -10.61
C SER A 30 -0.38 -12.31 -9.19
N THR A 31 0.40 -12.91 -8.29
CA THR A 31 0.03 -13.09 -6.88
C THR A 31 0.04 -11.77 -6.12
N LEU A 32 1.01 -10.88 -6.40
CA LEU A 32 1.06 -9.53 -5.83
C LEU A 32 -0.09 -8.66 -6.34
N TYR A 33 -0.43 -8.78 -7.63
CA TYR A 33 -1.62 -8.13 -8.19
C TYR A 33 -2.91 -8.56 -7.48
N GLN A 34 -3.10 -9.87 -7.24
CA GLN A 34 -4.26 -10.38 -6.52
C GLN A 34 -4.28 -9.87 -5.07
N LYS A 35 -3.14 -9.88 -4.38
CA LYS A 35 -3.01 -9.38 -3.01
C LYS A 35 -3.32 -7.88 -2.91
N ALA A 36 -2.81 -7.07 -3.84
CA ALA A 36 -3.13 -5.65 -3.95
C ALA A 36 -4.62 -5.40 -4.26
N THR A 37 -5.21 -6.23 -5.13
CA THR A 37 -6.64 -6.17 -5.46
C THR A 37 -7.50 -6.39 -4.22
N GLU A 38 -7.19 -7.40 -3.41
CA GLU A 38 -7.91 -7.67 -2.16
C GLU A 38 -7.71 -6.57 -1.12
N LEU A 39 -6.53 -5.95 -1.07
CA LEU A 39 -6.30 -4.77 -0.23
C LEU A 39 -7.17 -3.60 -0.68
N ILE A 40 -7.14 -3.22 -1.96
CA ILE A 40 -7.88 -2.07 -2.50
C ILE A 40 -9.39 -2.20 -2.26
N LYS A 41 -9.97 -3.39 -2.38
CA LYS A 41 -11.40 -3.64 -2.09
C LYS A 41 -11.80 -3.29 -0.66
N ARG A 42 -10.84 -3.29 0.28
CA ARG A 42 -11.05 -2.98 1.70
C ARG A 42 -10.83 -1.52 2.03
N LEU A 43 -10.30 -0.71 1.11
CA LEU A 43 -9.98 0.69 1.34
C LEU A 43 -11.06 1.57 0.68
N PRO A 44 -12.04 2.12 1.44
CA PRO A 44 -13.11 2.95 0.89
C PRO A 44 -12.67 4.38 0.58
N ILE A 45 -11.39 4.57 0.20
CA ILE A 45 -10.76 5.87 -0.05
C ILE A 45 -10.02 5.85 -1.38
N LYS A 46 -9.68 7.04 -1.90
CA LYS A 46 -8.80 7.13 -3.06
C LYS A 46 -7.39 6.72 -2.64
N VAL A 47 -6.77 5.85 -3.43
CA VAL A 47 -5.37 5.46 -3.30
C VAL A 47 -4.69 5.63 -4.66
N TYR A 48 -3.36 5.51 -4.69
CA TYR A 48 -2.57 5.43 -5.91
C TYR A 48 -1.80 4.12 -5.91
N SER A 49 -1.81 3.39 -7.02
CA SER A 49 -0.96 2.21 -7.20
C SER A 49 0.32 2.64 -7.91
N ILE A 50 1.47 2.32 -7.34
CA ILE A 50 2.79 2.67 -7.85
C ILE A 50 3.60 1.38 -8.01
N PRO A 51 4.15 1.06 -9.20
CA PRO A 51 5.06 -0.07 -9.37
C PRO A 51 6.42 0.26 -8.77
N THR A 52 7.11 -0.75 -8.26
CA THR A 52 8.52 -0.63 -7.91
C THR A 52 9.39 -1.34 -8.95
N SER A 53 10.66 -0.94 -9.06
CA SER A 53 11.60 -1.64 -9.95
C SER A 53 11.88 -3.09 -9.50
N SER A 54 11.56 -3.47 -8.26
CA SER A 54 11.67 -4.85 -7.75
C SER A 54 10.47 -5.73 -8.11
N GLY A 55 9.45 -5.19 -8.79
CA GLY A 55 8.25 -5.93 -9.19
C GLY A 55 7.18 -6.04 -8.09
N SER A 56 7.33 -5.31 -6.98
CA SER A 56 6.27 -5.10 -5.99
C SER A 56 5.33 -3.96 -6.40
N ILE A 57 4.25 -3.79 -5.64
CA ILE A 57 3.28 -2.71 -5.79
C ILE A 57 3.22 -1.94 -4.48
N GLN A 58 3.34 -0.62 -4.56
CA GLN A 58 3.07 0.28 -3.45
C GLN A 58 1.68 0.93 -3.61
N ILE A 59 0.89 0.90 -2.54
CA ILE A 59 -0.39 1.60 -2.45
C ILE A 59 -0.20 2.85 -1.61
N GLU A 60 -0.36 4.02 -2.22
CA GLU A 60 -0.09 5.30 -1.57
C GLU A 60 -1.36 6.10 -1.29
N ILE A 61 -1.38 6.75 -0.13
CA ILE A 61 -2.42 7.68 0.30
C ILE A 61 -1.73 8.98 0.70
N HIS A 62 -1.98 10.06 -0.05
CA HIS A 62 -1.39 11.37 0.24
C HIS A 62 -2.39 12.33 0.88
N ARG A 63 -1.88 13.14 1.80
CA ARG A 63 -2.49 14.36 2.32
C ARG A 63 -1.46 15.48 2.25
N LYS A 64 -1.91 16.71 2.50
CA LYS A 64 -1.12 17.94 2.30
C LYS A 64 0.33 17.85 2.82
N ASN A 65 0.54 17.26 4.00
CA ASN A 65 1.85 17.17 4.67
C ASN A 65 2.14 15.75 5.21
N SER A 66 1.55 14.72 4.62
CA SER A 66 1.81 13.33 5.04
C SER A 66 1.54 12.34 3.92
N SER A 67 2.15 11.17 4.00
CA SER A 67 1.85 9.98 3.16
C SER A 67 1.65 8.75 4.05
N LEU A 68 0.86 7.82 3.56
CA LEU A 68 0.81 6.45 4.03
C LEU A 68 1.04 5.56 2.82
N GLU A 69 2.06 4.74 2.89
CA GLU A 69 2.53 3.85 1.84
C GLU A 69 2.37 2.43 2.35
N ILE A 70 1.79 1.55 1.52
CA ILE A 70 1.61 0.14 1.83
C ILE A 70 2.24 -0.64 0.68
N GLU A 71 3.45 -1.16 0.89
CA GLU A 71 4.12 -2.02 -0.07
C GLU A 71 3.59 -3.45 0.04
N VAL A 72 3.13 -3.99 -1.08
CA VAL A 72 2.61 -5.36 -1.20
C VAL A 72 3.78 -6.29 -1.53
N LEU A 73 4.22 -7.05 -0.52
CA LEU A 73 5.28 -8.03 -0.62
C LEU A 73 4.69 -9.46 -0.69
N PRO A 74 5.47 -10.49 -1.08
CA PRO A 74 4.96 -11.86 -1.17
C PRO A 74 4.28 -12.34 0.12
N GLU A 75 5.00 -12.29 1.24
CA GLU A 75 4.54 -12.85 2.52
C GLU A 75 3.86 -11.81 3.43
N THR A 76 4.20 -10.54 3.28
CA THR A 76 3.80 -9.47 4.22
C THR A 76 3.37 -8.21 3.47
N PHE A 77 3.06 -7.16 4.21
CA PHE A 77 2.96 -5.78 3.75
C PHE A 77 3.92 -4.95 4.60
N SER A 78 4.70 -4.06 3.97
CA SER A 78 5.36 -2.98 4.71
C SER A 78 4.48 -1.74 4.67
N ILE A 79 4.26 -1.12 5.83
CA ILE A 79 3.48 0.11 5.96
C ILE A 79 4.44 1.21 6.42
N LEU A 80 4.61 2.24 5.60
CA LEU A 80 5.38 3.43 5.92
C LEU A 80 4.46 4.63 6.06
N PHE A 81 4.53 5.31 7.20
CA PHE A 81 3.89 6.60 7.42
C PHE A 81 4.94 7.69 7.49
N GLU A 82 4.74 8.76 6.69
CA GLU A 82 5.59 9.95 6.71
C GLU A 82 4.75 11.19 7.06
N LYS A 83 5.26 12.05 7.96
CA LYS A 83 4.69 13.38 8.25
C LYS A 83 5.73 14.33 8.83
N ASN A 84 5.98 15.46 8.15
CA ASN A 84 6.89 16.51 8.61
C ASN A 84 8.23 15.96 9.14
N ASP A 85 8.93 15.17 8.32
CA ASP A 85 10.21 14.50 8.64
C ASP A 85 10.14 13.37 9.69
N MET A 86 8.95 13.03 10.19
CA MET A 86 8.76 11.82 11.00
C MET A 86 8.38 10.64 10.13
N TYR A 87 9.02 9.50 10.39
CA TYR A 87 8.78 8.24 9.70
C TYR A 87 8.42 7.16 10.72
N GLN A 88 7.41 6.36 10.41
CA GLN A 88 7.07 5.15 11.16
C GLN A 88 6.85 4.00 10.17
N GLU A 89 7.58 2.91 10.37
CA GLU A 89 7.43 1.69 9.57
C GLU A 89 6.86 0.55 10.42
N LEU A 90 6.02 -0.28 9.79
CA LEU A 90 5.45 -1.49 10.38
C LEU A 90 5.31 -2.55 9.30
N GLU A 91 5.79 -3.75 9.56
CA GLU A 91 5.44 -4.92 8.76
C GLU A 91 4.24 -5.66 9.35
N THR A 92 3.32 -6.11 8.50
CA THR A 92 2.17 -6.93 8.91
C THR A 92 1.66 -7.78 7.75
N SER A 93 1.16 -8.98 8.03
CA SER A 93 0.44 -9.81 7.06
C SER A 93 -1.09 -9.72 7.21
N ASP A 94 -1.58 -8.90 8.14
CA ASP A 94 -2.98 -8.85 8.56
C ASP A 94 -3.72 -7.64 7.96
N TYR A 95 -4.72 -7.91 7.11
CA TYR A 95 -5.55 -6.88 6.48
C TYR A 95 -6.27 -5.96 7.49
N PRO A 96 -6.92 -6.47 8.56
CA PRO A 96 -7.46 -5.64 9.63
C PRO A 96 -6.48 -4.61 10.21
N THR A 97 -5.23 -5.01 10.45
CA THR A 97 -4.17 -4.08 10.90
C THR A 97 -3.95 -2.96 9.89
N ILE A 98 -3.89 -3.28 8.59
CA ILE A 98 -3.74 -2.29 7.52
C ILE A 98 -4.93 -1.34 7.47
N SER A 99 -6.16 -1.87 7.46
CA SER A 99 -7.39 -1.05 7.47
C SER A 99 -7.41 -0.08 8.66
N THR A 100 -7.03 -0.57 9.84
CA THR A 100 -6.94 0.27 11.05
C THR A 100 -5.93 1.40 10.85
N LYS A 101 -4.74 1.12 10.30
CA LYS A 101 -3.74 2.16 10.00
C LYS A 101 -4.24 3.19 9.00
N VAL A 102 -4.97 2.75 7.96
CA VAL A 102 -5.59 3.64 6.97
C VAL A 102 -6.68 4.52 7.58
N GLU A 103 -7.52 3.97 8.48
CA GLU A 103 -8.56 4.74 9.16
C GLU A 103 -8.00 5.81 10.11
N LEU A 104 -6.89 5.52 10.79
CA LEU A 104 -6.24 6.44 11.72
C LEU A 104 -5.43 7.53 11.03
N TYR A 105 -5.08 7.34 9.77
CA TYR A 105 -4.24 8.27 9.02
C TYR A 105 -4.96 9.62 8.79
N PRO A 106 -4.31 10.78 9.06
CA PRO A 106 -2.88 11.01 9.29
C PRO A 106 -2.45 11.17 10.77
N ASN A 107 -3.20 10.58 11.71
CA ASN A 107 -2.95 10.64 13.15
C ASN A 107 -2.68 9.23 13.74
N PRO A 108 -1.54 8.60 13.39
CA PRO A 108 -1.24 7.21 13.75
C PRO A 108 -0.99 6.98 15.25
N SER A 109 -0.72 8.03 16.03
CA SER A 109 -0.49 8.00 17.48
C SER A 109 -1.74 7.67 18.32
N SER A 110 -2.88 7.45 17.67
CA SER A 110 -4.16 7.22 18.33
C SER A 110 -4.34 5.76 18.84
N ILE A 111 -3.40 4.85 18.58
CA ILE A 111 -3.42 3.49 19.14
C ILE A 111 -2.06 3.13 19.73
N ASN A 112 -2.02 3.01 21.07
CA ASN A 112 -1.01 2.23 21.77
C ASN A 112 -1.30 0.74 21.54
N LEU A 113 -0.54 0.11 20.64
CA LEU A 113 -0.70 -1.30 20.27
C LEU A 113 -0.25 -2.30 21.36
N GLU A 114 0.22 -1.83 22.52
CA GLU A 114 0.49 -2.69 23.68
C GLU A 114 -0.76 -3.31 24.31
N SER A 115 -1.97 -2.97 23.85
CA SER A 115 -3.23 -3.42 24.46
C SER A 115 -4.01 -4.49 23.68
N MET A 116 -3.48 -5.01 22.56
CA MET A 116 -4.19 -6.04 21.76
C MET A 116 -3.68 -7.47 21.95
N HIS A 117 -2.83 -7.70 22.96
CA HIS A 117 -2.57 -9.04 23.49
C HIS A 117 -3.11 -9.12 24.92
N SER A 118 -4.37 -9.50 25.05
CA SER A 118 -4.99 -9.99 26.30
C SER A 118 -6.02 -11.05 25.96
#